data_AF-X1JGI9-F1
#
_entry.id   AF-X1JGI9-F1
#
_cell.length_a   1.000
_cell.length_b   1.000
_cell.length_c   1.000
_cell.angle_alpha   90.00
_cell.angle_beta   90.00
_cell.angle_gamma   90.00
#
_symmetry.space_group_name_H-M   'P 1'
#
loop_
_entity.id
_entity.type
_entity.pdbx_description
1 polymer ?
#
loop_
_entity_poly.entity_id
_entity_poly.type
_entity_poly.pdbx_seq_one_letter_code
_entity_poly.pdbx_strand_id
1 'polypeptide(L)'
;MSVNEEDNNEKKNKKRTKRSIGSKLIGNIGEDIVAYELFLRGWMPTKNYLGGFDLLAIKQKEIRKIEVKTRTIERKPKEVSEKLRRIFMVSKNELDESDFIICILYPLIKRAFIVKSSDVPREKDGKGRINVYLSGKNDDIFPEAQKYG
;
A
#
# COMPACT_ATOMS: atom_id res chain seq x y z
N MET A 1 -29.42 -35.11 -10.91
CA MET A 1 -28.75 -33.97 -11.57
C MET A 1 -28.09 -33.07 -10.52
N SER A 2 -27.10 -33.57 -9.77
CA SER A 2 -26.59 -32.90 -8.54
C SER A 2 -25.06 -32.91 -8.40
N VAL A 3 -24.32 -33.37 -9.42
CA VAL A 3 -22.85 -33.51 -9.36
C VAL A 3 -22.11 -32.22 -9.78
N ASN A 4 -22.79 -31.25 -10.39
CA ASN A 4 -22.15 -30.05 -10.96
C ASN A 4 -22.06 -28.82 -10.03
N GLU A 5 -22.75 -28.81 -8.88
CA GLU A 5 -22.74 -27.64 -7.97
C GLU A 5 -21.63 -27.69 -6.92
N GLU A 6 -21.31 -28.88 -6.40
CA GLU A 6 -20.26 -29.06 -5.38
C GLU A 6 -18.86 -28.77 -5.95
N ASP A 7 -18.57 -29.28 -7.16
CA ASP A 7 -17.31 -29.03 -7.86
C ASP A 7 -17.07 -27.54 -8.20
N ASN A 8 -18.15 -26.81 -8.46
CA ASN A 8 -18.08 -25.37 -8.75
C ASN A 8 -17.83 -24.53 -7.50
N ASN A 9 -18.40 -24.92 -6.36
CA ASN A 9 -18.14 -24.27 -5.07
C ASN A 9 -16.72 -24.54 -4.56
N GLU A 10 -16.22 -25.76 -4.73
CA GLU A 10 -14.86 -26.11 -4.32
C GLU A 10 -13.80 -25.38 -5.16
N LYS A 11 -14.00 -25.29 -6.48
CA LYS A 11 -13.14 -24.49 -7.39
C LYS A 11 -13.19 -22.99 -7.06
N LYS A 12 -14.36 -22.43 -6.74
CA LYS A 12 -14.49 -21.02 -6.30
C LYS A 12 -13.77 -20.77 -4.96
N ASN A 13 -13.89 -21.68 -4.01
CA ASN A 13 -13.22 -21.57 -2.70
C ASN A 13 -11.70 -21.66 -2.82
N LYS A 14 -11.15 -22.67 -3.53
CA LYS A 14 -9.70 -22.79 -3.79
C LYS A 14 -9.13 -21.56 -4.50
N LYS A 15 -9.89 -20.94 -5.41
CA LYS A 15 -9.48 -19.71 -6.12
C LYS A 15 -9.50 -18.47 -5.22
N ARG A 16 -10.39 -18.40 -4.23
CA ARG A 16 -10.43 -17.33 -3.20
C ARG A 16 -9.25 -17.45 -2.23
N THR A 17 -8.94 -18.65 -1.74
CA THR A 17 -7.78 -18.88 -0.85
C THR A 17 -6.45 -18.62 -1.53
N LYS A 18 -6.27 -19.00 -2.81
CA LYS A 18 -5.03 -18.65 -3.54
C LYS A 18 -4.85 -17.14 -3.71
N ARG A 19 -5.94 -16.39 -3.95
CA ARG A 19 -5.92 -14.92 -4.08
C ARG A 19 -5.56 -14.24 -2.76
N SER A 20 -6.06 -14.72 -1.62
CA SER A 20 -5.77 -14.13 -0.31
C SER A 20 -4.30 -14.31 0.11
N ILE A 21 -3.69 -15.45 -0.23
CA ILE A 21 -2.26 -15.69 0.04
C ILE A 21 -1.38 -14.76 -0.82
N GLY A 22 -1.66 -14.65 -2.12
CA GLY A 22 -0.91 -13.79 -3.02
C GLY A 22 -0.99 -12.31 -2.64
N SER A 23 -2.18 -11.82 -2.27
CA SER A 23 -2.34 -10.43 -1.81
C SER A 23 -1.60 -10.17 -0.50
N LYS A 24 -1.59 -11.14 0.43
CA LYS A 24 -0.87 -11.01 1.71
C LYS A 24 0.64 -10.98 1.49
N LEU A 25 1.17 -11.84 0.61
CA LEU A 25 2.59 -11.85 0.27
C LEU A 25 3.05 -10.50 -0.32
N ILE A 26 2.28 -9.93 -1.23
CA ILE A 26 2.60 -8.62 -1.83
C ILE A 26 2.53 -7.49 -0.78
N GLY A 27 1.59 -7.55 0.15
CA GLY A 27 1.53 -6.64 1.30
C GLY A 27 2.83 -6.68 2.10
N ASN A 28 3.21 -7.88 2.57
CA ASN A 28 4.43 -8.11 3.34
C ASN A 28 5.70 -7.62 2.61
N ILE A 29 5.81 -7.90 1.30
CA ILE A 29 6.94 -7.41 0.48
C ILE A 29 7.00 -5.87 0.50
N GLY A 30 5.86 -5.19 0.40
CA GLY A 30 5.82 -3.74 0.48
C GLY A 30 6.25 -3.21 1.85
N GLU A 31 5.76 -3.81 2.94
CA GLU A 31 6.20 -3.45 4.29
C GLU A 31 7.72 -3.60 4.45
N ASP A 32 8.28 -4.72 3.98
CA ASP A 32 9.71 -5.02 4.08
C ASP A 32 10.55 -4.01 3.28
N ILE A 33 10.07 -3.61 2.10
CA ILE A 33 10.69 -2.54 1.29
C ILE A 33 10.70 -1.22 2.08
N VAL A 34 9.56 -0.81 2.64
CA VAL A 34 9.47 0.46 3.39
C VAL A 34 10.37 0.42 4.63
N ALA A 35 10.34 -0.68 5.39
CA ALA A 35 11.18 -0.86 6.56
C ALA A 35 12.67 -0.76 6.18
N TYR A 36 13.09 -1.43 5.12
CA TYR A 36 14.47 -1.36 4.66
C TYR A 36 14.88 0.06 4.26
N GLU A 37 14.04 0.78 3.52
CA GLU A 37 14.30 2.18 3.13
C GLU A 37 14.35 3.14 4.33
N LEU A 38 13.51 2.94 5.35
CA LEU A 38 13.55 3.68 6.60
C LEU A 38 14.87 3.44 7.35
N PHE A 39 15.28 2.17 7.44
CA PHE A 39 16.55 1.77 8.05
C PHE A 39 17.75 2.43 7.38
N LEU A 40 17.81 2.41 6.03
CA LEU A 40 18.86 3.08 5.27
C LEU A 40 18.93 4.60 5.53
N ARG A 41 17.83 5.22 5.97
CA ARG A 41 17.73 6.65 6.32
C ARG A 41 17.92 6.92 7.82
N GLY A 42 18.37 5.93 8.58
CA GLY A 42 18.64 6.05 10.01
C GLY A 42 17.41 6.03 10.91
N TRP A 43 16.27 5.58 10.41
CA TRP A 43 15.11 5.27 11.24
C TRP A 43 15.18 3.82 11.73
N MET A 44 14.62 3.54 12.90
CA MET A 44 14.45 2.18 13.41
C MET A 44 13.00 1.74 13.17
N PRO A 45 12.72 0.93 12.13
CA PRO A 45 11.38 0.44 11.83
C PRO A 45 11.03 -0.79 12.68
N THR A 46 9.81 -0.84 13.18
CA THR A 46 9.23 -1.99 13.90
C THR A 46 7.87 -2.32 13.31
N LYS A 47 7.61 -3.60 12.99
CA LYS A 47 6.29 -4.05 12.50
C LYS A 47 5.26 -4.06 13.62
N ASN A 48 4.06 -3.61 13.31
CA ASN A 48 2.90 -3.70 14.19
C ASN A 48 1.97 -4.82 13.71
N TYR A 49 1.56 -5.69 14.65
CA TYR A 49 0.65 -6.80 14.38
C TYR A 49 -0.75 -6.59 14.97
N LEU A 50 -0.98 -5.45 15.66
CA LEU A 50 -2.22 -5.16 16.38
C LEU A 50 -3.25 -4.37 15.54
N GLY A 51 -2.87 -3.90 14.35
CA GLY A 51 -3.73 -3.15 13.42
C GLY A 51 -3.56 -1.63 13.51
N GLY A 52 -4.21 -0.91 12.59
CA GLY A 52 -4.23 0.56 12.51
C GLY A 52 -3.06 1.21 11.77
N PHE A 53 -1.88 0.61 11.83
CA PHE A 53 -0.74 0.96 11.00
C PHE A 53 0.18 -0.26 10.88
N ASP A 54 1.00 -0.33 9.85
CA ASP A 54 1.88 -1.48 9.60
C ASP A 54 3.26 -1.32 10.26
N LEU A 55 3.81 -0.10 10.26
CA LEU A 55 5.17 0.18 10.72
C LEU A 55 5.23 1.34 11.72
N LEU A 56 5.98 1.16 12.80
CA LEU A 56 6.43 2.22 13.69
C LEU A 56 7.87 2.59 13.34
N ALA A 57 8.14 3.83 12.94
CA ALA A 57 9.47 4.32 12.64
C ALA A 57 9.95 5.26 13.74
N ILE A 58 11.11 4.96 14.35
CA ILE A 58 11.68 5.74 15.45
C ILE A 58 13.00 6.36 15.02
N LYS A 59 13.17 7.68 15.19
CA LYS A 59 14.46 8.37 14.98
C LYS A 59 14.61 9.41 16.08
N GLN A 60 15.62 9.21 16.94
CA GLN A 60 15.86 10.05 18.12
C GLN A 60 14.63 10.11 19.05
N LYS A 61 13.99 11.28 19.18
CA LYS A 61 12.77 11.50 19.98
C LYS A 61 11.50 11.54 19.13
N GLU A 62 11.60 11.28 17.83
CA GLU A 62 10.46 11.24 16.92
C GLU A 62 9.97 9.81 16.69
N ILE A 63 8.66 9.66 16.70
CA ILE A 63 7.96 8.40 16.39
C ILE A 63 6.95 8.71 15.28
N ARG A 64 6.97 7.91 14.22
CA ARG A 64 6.00 7.99 13.12
C ARG A 64 5.30 6.64 12.93
N LYS A 65 3.98 6.67 12.85
CA LYS A 65 3.14 5.52 12.51
C LYS A 65 2.86 5.54 11.01
N ILE A 66 3.10 4.43 10.33
CA ILE A 66 3.09 4.35 8.88
C ILE A 66 2.20 3.18 8.46
N GLU A 67 1.24 3.45 7.60
CA GLU A 67 0.45 2.45 6.88
C GLU A 67 1.04 2.22 5.49
N VAL A 68 1.17 0.97 5.06
CA VAL A 68 1.77 0.59 3.77
C VAL A 68 0.71 -0.05 2.87
N LYS A 69 0.45 0.57 1.72
CA LYS A 69 -0.47 0.04 0.72
C LYS A 69 0.27 -0.41 -0.52
N THR A 70 0.27 -1.71 -0.79
CA THR A 70 0.94 -2.28 -1.96
C THR A 70 -0.06 -2.75 -3.02
N ARG A 71 0.16 -2.39 -4.28
CA ARG A 71 -0.62 -2.86 -5.42
C ARG A 71 0.29 -3.37 -6.51
N THR A 72 -0.13 -4.44 -7.17
CA THR A 72 0.55 -4.93 -8.38
C THR A 72 0.10 -4.18 -9.60
N ILE A 73 1.03 -3.95 -10.52
CA ILE A 73 0.71 -3.56 -11.89
C ILE A 73 0.49 -4.86 -12.67
N GLU A 74 -0.77 -5.25 -12.85
CA GLU A 74 -1.09 -6.28 -13.84
C GLU A 74 -0.68 -5.76 -15.22
N ARG A 75 0.33 -6.39 -15.83
CA ARG A 75 0.67 -6.21 -17.24
C ARG A 75 -0.44 -6.84 -18.08
N LYS A 76 -1.58 -6.19 -18.23
CA LYS A 76 -2.50 -6.54 -19.32
C LYS A 76 -2.02 -5.82 -20.58
N PRO A 77 -1.58 -6.54 -21.62
CA PRO A 77 -1.32 -5.92 -22.91
C PRO A 77 -2.67 -5.70 -23.58
N LYS A 78 -3.14 -4.45 -23.60
CA LYS A 78 -3.86 -3.80 -24.71
C LYS A 78 -4.40 -2.46 -24.22
N GLU A 79 -4.09 -1.44 -25.00
CA GLU A 79 -4.54 -0.04 -24.90
C GLU A 79 -3.88 0.76 -23.78
N VAL A 80 -2.70 1.27 -24.13
CA VAL A 80 -1.98 2.33 -23.41
C VAL A 80 -2.80 3.62 -23.57
N SER A 81 -3.80 3.81 -22.69
CA SER A 81 -4.39 5.14 -22.51
C SER A 81 -3.54 5.96 -21.55
N GLU A 82 -3.36 7.24 -21.85
CA GLU A 82 -2.55 8.23 -21.12
C GLU A 82 -2.99 8.49 -19.66
N LYS A 83 -3.90 7.69 -19.10
CA LYS A 83 -4.43 7.84 -17.74
C LYS A 83 -4.35 6.55 -16.94
N LEU A 84 -3.19 5.89 -16.93
CA LEU A 84 -2.92 4.77 -16.04
C LEU A 84 -2.88 5.26 -14.57
N ARG A 85 -4.05 5.42 -13.94
CA ARG A 85 -4.16 5.65 -12.50
C ARG A 85 -4.33 4.35 -11.74
N ARG A 86 -3.82 4.31 -10.51
CA ARG A 86 -4.02 3.25 -9.52
C ARG A 86 -4.65 3.86 -8.29
N ILE A 87 -5.64 3.16 -7.75
CA ILE A 87 -6.41 3.63 -6.62
C ILE A 87 -6.03 2.79 -5.41
N PHE A 88 -5.61 3.46 -4.35
CA PHE A 88 -5.39 2.86 -3.04
C PHE A 88 -6.55 3.29 -2.15
N MET A 89 -7.22 2.29 -1.58
CA MET A 89 -8.25 2.49 -0.58
C MET A 89 -7.59 2.36 0.79
N VAL A 90 -7.90 3.28 1.68
CA VAL A 90 -7.39 3.32 3.05
C VAL A 90 -8.60 3.27 3.97
N SER A 91 -8.59 2.39 4.96
CA SER A 91 -9.68 2.27 5.92
C SER A 91 -9.70 3.49 6.85
N LYS A 92 -10.85 3.73 7.50
CA LYS A 92 -10.97 4.79 8.50
C LYS A 92 -9.95 4.61 9.62
N ASN A 93 -9.80 3.37 10.12
CA ASN A 93 -8.86 3.05 11.20
C ASN A 93 -7.42 3.35 10.82
N GLU A 94 -7.04 2.98 9.60
CA GLU A 94 -5.71 3.26 9.06
C GLU A 94 -5.43 4.76 8.97
N LEU A 95 -6.40 5.56 8.53
CA LEU A 95 -6.26 7.02 8.49
C LEU A 95 -6.22 7.67 9.87
N ASP A 96 -6.94 7.12 10.84
CA ASP A 96 -7.04 7.68 12.19
C ASP A 96 -5.81 7.33 13.05
N GLU A 97 -5.16 6.20 12.78
CA GLU A 97 -4.05 5.69 13.60
C GLU A 97 -2.65 5.90 13.00
N SER A 98 -2.53 6.21 11.70
CA SER A 98 -1.25 6.46 11.04
C SER A 98 -0.97 7.95 10.83
N ASP A 99 0.31 8.33 10.84
CA ASP A 99 0.76 9.67 10.44
C ASP A 99 0.92 9.77 8.92
N PHE A 100 1.35 8.67 8.29
CA PHE A 100 1.64 8.60 6.86
C PHE A 100 1.06 7.33 6.23
N ILE A 101 0.61 7.47 4.99
CA ILE A 101 0.26 6.37 4.09
C ILE A 101 1.34 6.29 3.01
N ILE A 102 1.99 5.14 2.86
CA ILE A 102 2.97 4.87 1.82
C ILE A 102 2.38 3.88 0.81
N CYS A 103 2.17 4.35 -0.42
CA CYS A 103 1.63 3.55 -1.50
C CYS A 103 2.74 3.03 -2.41
N ILE A 104 2.85 1.72 -2.59
CA ILE A 104 3.85 1.08 -3.46
C ILE A 104 3.16 0.42 -4.66
N LEU A 105 3.74 0.63 -5.85
CA LEU A 105 3.36 -0.07 -7.07
C LEU A 105 4.38 -1.15 -7.41
N TYR A 106 4.08 -2.41 -7.08
CA TYR A 106 4.95 -3.55 -7.38
C TYR A 106 4.79 -4.03 -8.83
N PRO A 107 5.88 -4.39 -9.54
CA PRO A 107 7.29 -4.41 -9.12
C PRO A 107 8.06 -3.10 -9.39
N LEU A 108 7.39 -1.98 -9.67
CA LEU A 108 8.03 -0.67 -9.83
C LEU A 108 8.41 -0.07 -8.47
N ILE A 109 9.25 -0.78 -7.71
CA ILE A 109 9.62 -0.48 -6.32
C ILE A 109 10.19 0.95 -6.17
N LYS A 110 10.83 1.49 -7.22
CA LYS A 110 11.34 2.87 -7.25
C LYS A 110 10.26 3.98 -7.19
N ARG A 111 8.96 3.63 -7.15
CA ARG A 111 7.85 4.58 -7.10
C ARG A 111 6.97 4.30 -5.88
N ALA A 112 7.44 4.72 -4.71
CA ALA A 112 6.63 4.78 -3.49
C ALA A 112 6.02 6.18 -3.35
N PHE A 113 4.76 6.31 -2.97
CA PHE A 113 4.08 7.59 -2.81
C PHE A 113 3.76 7.79 -1.34
N ILE A 114 4.33 8.83 -0.73
CA ILE A 114 4.13 9.15 0.68
C ILE A 114 3.09 10.26 0.77
N VAL A 115 2.05 10.02 1.57
CA VAL A 115 0.97 10.99 1.80
C VAL A 115 0.77 11.10 3.30
N LYS A 116 0.64 12.32 3.84
CA LYS A 116 0.22 12.49 5.24
C LYS A 116 -1.21 12.02 5.38
N SER A 117 -1.52 11.28 6.43
CA SER A 117 -2.87 10.74 6.64
C SER A 117 -3.93 11.85 6.77
N SER A 118 -3.54 13.03 7.27
CA SER A 118 -4.37 14.24 7.32
C SER A 118 -4.79 14.77 5.94
N ASP A 119 -3.99 14.51 4.91
CA ASP A 119 -4.14 15.11 3.58
C ASP A 119 -4.94 14.18 2.65
N VAL A 120 -5.28 12.97 3.12
CA VAL A 120 -6.07 12.01 2.35
C VAL A 120 -7.54 12.43 2.37
N PRO A 121 -8.17 12.67 1.20
CA PRO A 121 -9.60 12.97 1.14
C PRO A 121 -10.42 11.82 1.69
N ARG A 122 -11.34 12.13 2.61
CA ARG A 122 -12.23 11.18 3.26
C ARG A 122 -13.57 11.10 2.54
N GLU A 123 -14.02 9.87 2.28
CA GLU A 123 -15.37 9.57 1.78
C GLU A 123 -16.40 9.65 2.91
N LYS A 124 -17.70 9.55 2.59
CA LYS A 124 -18.79 9.64 3.58
C LYS A 124 -18.70 8.59 4.68
N ASP A 125 -18.10 7.44 4.41
CA ASP A 125 -17.90 6.35 5.38
C ASP A 125 -16.59 6.49 6.18
N GLY A 126 -15.85 7.59 6.00
CA GLY A 126 -14.59 7.89 6.67
C GLY A 126 -13.37 7.22 6.04
N LYS A 127 -13.53 6.42 4.98
CA LYS A 127 -12.40 5.82 4.26
C LYS A 127 -11.68 6.84 3.38
N GLY A 128 -10.41 6.58 3.12
CA GLY A 128 -9.56 7.38 2.25
C GLY A 128 -9.45 6.81 0.85
N ARG A 129 -9.28 7.70 -0.12
CA ARG A 129 -8.95 7.33 -1.49
C ARG A 129 -7.74 8.10 -2.01
N ILE A 130 -6.68 7.37 -2.35
CA ILE A 130 -5.45 7.92 -2.94
C ILE A 130 -5.38 7.50 -4.41
N ASN A 131 -5.30 8.49 -5.31
CA ASN A 131 -5.14 8.26 -6.74
C ASN A 131 -3.67 8.50 -7.14
N VAL A 132 -3.00 7.44 -7.59
CA VAL A 132 -1.61 7.48 -8.06
C VAL A 132 -1.56 7.36 -9.58
N TYR A 133 -0.95 8.32 -10.26
CA TYR A 133 -0.85 8.35 -11.74
C TYR A 133 0.49 7.78 -12.22
N LEU A 134 0.49 6.93 -13.26
CA LEU A 134 1.70 6.23 -13.77
C LEU A 134 2.40 6.96 -14.93
N SER A 135 1.67 7.81 -15.66
CA SER A 135 2.20 8.69 -16.71
C SER A 135 2.95 9.87 -16.07
N GLY A 136 4.04 10.30 -16.71
CA GLY A 136 5.09 11.17 -16.15
C GLY A 136 4.63 12.48 -15.50
N LYS A 137 5.53 13.01 -14.67
CA LYS A 137 5.37 14.08 -13.66
C LYS A 137 4.81 13.64 -12.29
N ASN A 138 5.33 12.54 -11.75
CA ASN A 138 5.51 12.53 -10.31
C ASN A 138 6.98 12.84 -10.10
N ASP A 139 7.23 14.07 -9.65
CA ASP A 139 8.53 14.49 -9.17
C ASP A 139 9.08 13.44 -8.20
N ASP A 140 10.40 13.21 -8.25
CA ASP A 140 11.12 12.35 -7.32
C ASP A 140 10.58 12.53 -5.91
N ILE A 141 10.25 11.43 -5.22
CA ILE A 141 9.54 11.42 -3.93
C ILE A 141 10.43 11.88 -2.74
N PHE A 142 11.46 12.69 -2.98
CA PHE A 142 12.32 13.23 -1.92
C PHE A 142 12.74 14.71 -2.05
N PRO A 143 11.87 15.71 -2.34
CA PRO A 143 12.23 17.10 -2.10
C PRO A 143 11.99 17.47 -0.62
N GLU A 144 10.94 16.92 -0.01
CA GLU A 144 10.51 17.30 1.35
C GLU A 144 11.11 16.43 2.46
N ALA A 145 11.49 15.18 2.18
CA ALA A 145 12.24 14.41 3.18
C ALA A 145 13.69 14.91 3.36
N GLN A 146 14.21 15.74 2.44
CA GLN A 146 15.45 16.50 2.68
C GLN A 146 15.26 17.58 3.76
N LYS A 147 14.03 18.05 4.03
CA LYS A 147 13.77 19.00 5.13
C LYS A 147 13.68 18.32 6.50
N TYR A 148 13.51 17.00 6.55
CA TYR A 148 13.39 16.20 7.78
C TYR A 148 14.50 15.14 7.90
N GLY A 149 15.53 15.23 7.04
CA GLY A 149 16.68 14.33 6.96
C GLY A 149 17.80 14.76 7.86
#